data_AF-Q4T414-F1
#
_entry.id   AF-Q4T414-F1
#
_cell.length_a   1.000
_cell.length_b   1.000
_cell.length_c   1.000
_cell.angle_alpha   90.00
_cell.angle_beta   90.00
_cell.angle_gamma   90.00
#
_symmetry.space_group_name_H-M   'P 1'
#
loop_
_entity.id
_entity.type
_entity.pdbx_description
1 polymer ?
#
loop_
_entity_poly.entity_id
_entity_poly.type
_entity_poly.pdbx_seq_one_letter_code
_entity_poly.pdbx_strand_id
1 'polypeptide(L)'
;KKLINEAIMSNDFLKKLEPQLLKQMVDCMCGSVYTEGQLVIQEGEPGNFLYVLSEGLLEVIQNGKLLGEMHAGTAFGELAILYNCKRTASVKG
;
A
#
# COMPACT_ATOMS: atom_id res chain seq x y z
N LYS A 1 -1.93 -16.41 -2.99
CA LYS A 1 -0.88 -15.34 -2.96
C LYS A 1 -0.48 -14.79 -4.35
N LYS A 2 -1.02 -15.29 -5.47
CA LYS A 2 -0.65 -14.81 -6.82
C LYS A 2 -0.82 -13.28 -6.99
N LEU A 3 -2.00 -12.75 -6.64
CA LEU A 3 -2.30 -11.32 -6.70
C LEU A 3 -1.31 -10.46 -5.92
N ILE A 4 -0.92 -10.89 -4.72
CA ILE A 4 0.06 -10.18 -3.89
C ILE A 4 1.41 -10.09 -4.59
N ASN A 5 1.90 -11.22 -5.13
CA ASN A 5 3.17 -11.23 -5.86
C ASN A 5 3.12 -10.32 -7.09
N GLU A 6 2.03 -10.36 -7.85
CA GLU A 6 1.86 -9.49 -9.03
C GLU A 6 1.84 -8.01 -8.65
N ALA A 7 1.11 -7.64 -7.60
CA ALA A 7 1.05 -6.27 -7.10
C ALA A 7 2.43 -5.72 -6.69
N ILE A 8 3.20 -6.55 -5.98
CA ILE A 8 4.56 -6.21 -5.53
C ILE A 8 5.50 -6.06 -6.74
N MET A 9 5.43 -6.96 -7.72
CA MET A 9 6.30 -6.92 -8.90
C MET A 9 5.96 -5.78 -9.86
N SER A 10 4.71 -5.30 -9.84
CA SER A 10 4.25 -4.14 -10.61
C SER A 10 4.69 -2.80 -10.01
N ASN A 11 5.07 -2.76 -8.71
CA ASN A 11 5.52 -1.54 -8.06
C ASN A 11 7.01 -1.26 -8.34
N ASP A 12 7.32 -0.05 -8.81
CA ASP A 12 8.66 0.36 -9.27
C ASP A 12 9.73 0.40 -8.18
N PHE A 13 9.32 0.46 -6.91
CA PHE A 13 10.22 0.45 -5.77
C PHE A 13 10.39 -0.97 -5.22
N LEU A 14 9.28 -1.70 -5.04
CA LEU A 14 9.30 -3.03 -4.44
C LEU A 14 9.96 -4.08 -5.34
N LYS A 15 9.77 -4.02 -6.66
CA LYS A 15 10.37 -4.99 -7.61
C LYS A 15 11.90 -5.00 -7.64
N LYS A 16 12.54 -3.99 -7.03
CA LYS A 16 13.99 -3.84 -6.94
C LYS A 16 14.58 -4.44 -5.65
N LEU A 17 13.73 -4.85 -4.71
CA LEU A 17 14.18 -5.48 -3.47
C LEU A 17 14.66 -6.91 -3.70
N GLU A 18 15.50 -7.41 -2.80
CA GLU A 18 16.02 -8.77 -2.89
C GLU A 18 14.88 -9.81 -2.84
N PRO A 19 14.92 -10.88 -3.65
CA PRO A 19 13.85 -11.88 -3.71
C PRO A 19 13.50 -12.52 -2.37
N GLN A 20 14.50 -12.70 -1.49
CA GLN A 20 14.31 -13.28 -0.16
C GLN A 20 13.52 -12.33 0.75
N LEU A 21 13.81 -11.03 0.69
CA LEU A 21 13.07 -9.99 1.41
C LEU A 21 11.62 -9.89 0.89
N LEU A 22 11.43 -9.92 -0.43
CA LEU A 22 10.09 -9.93 -1.02
C LEU A 22 9.27 -11.14 -0.56
N LYS A 23 9.88 -12.31 -0.54
CA LYS A 23 9.25 -13.53 -0.03
C LYS A 23 8.84 -13.38 1.44
N GLN A 24 9.70 -12.80 2.29
CA GLN A 24 9.37 -12.54 3.69
C GLN A 24 8.21 -11.55 3.85
N MET A 25 8.18 -10.48 3.06
CA MET A 25 7.06 -9.53 3.06
C MET A 25 5.74 -10.23 2.69
N VAL A 26 5.74 -11.01 1.61
CA VAL A 26 4.57 -11.80 1.17
C VAL A 26 4.15 -12.86 2.19
N ASP A 27 5.11 -13.41 2.93
CA ASP A 27 4.87 -14.41 3.97
C ASP A 27 4.24 -13.83 5.23
N CYS A 28 4.54 -12.58 5.55
CA CYS A 28 3.98 -11.87 6.72
C CYS A 28 2.67 -11.10 6.44
N MET A 29 2.19 -11.03 5.20
CA MET A 29 0.94 -10.34 4.88
C MET A 29 -0.29 -11.09 5.41
N CYS A 30 -1.19 -10.36 6.06
CA CYS A 30 -2.47 -10.84 6.57
C CYS A 30 -3.63 -9.99 6.02
N GLY A 31 -4.83 -10.60 5.94
CA GLY A 31 -6.02 -9.91 5.47
C GLY A 31 -6.51 -8.88 6.48
N SER A 32 -7.05 -7.77 5.97
CA SER A 32 -7.76 -6.75 6.76
C SER A 32 -8.92 -6.24 5.93
N VAL A 33 -10.07 -6.03 6.57
CA VAL A 33 -11.30 -5.54 5.92
C VAL A 33 -11.57 -4.13 6.45
N TYR A 34 -11.87 -3.23 5.53
CA TYR A 34 -12.23 -1.85 5.80
C TYR A 34 -13.65 -1.60 5.28
N THR A 35 -14.37 -0.72 5.96
CA THR A 35 -15.71 -0.28 5.57
C THR A 35 -15.63 0.95 4.67
N GLU A 36 -16.69 1.23 3.91
CA GLU A 36 -16.76 2.39 3.02
C GLU A 36 -16.55 3.72 3.79
N GLY A 37 -15.75 4.61 3.20
CA GLY A 37 -15.27 5.85 3.81
C GLY A 37 -14.18 5.67 4.88
N GLN A 38 -13.76 4.45 5.21
CA GLN A 38 -12.80 4.22 6.28
C GLN A 38 -11.37 4.53 5.84
N LEU A 39 -10.65 5.22 6.73
CA LEU A 39 -9.25 5.54 6.52
C LEU A 39 -8.35 4.32 6.71
N VAL A 40 -7.52 4.03 5.71
CA VAL A 40 -6.50 2.97 5.73
C VAL A 40 -5.12 3.55 6.06
N ILE A 41 -4.81 4.72 5.50
CA ILE A 41 -3.57 5.47 5.76
C ILE A 41 -3.92 6.93 6.02
N GLN A 42 -3.31 7.51 7.06
CA GLN A 42 -3.39 8.95 7.35
C GLN A 42 -2.11 9.65 6.91
N GLU A 43 -2.22 10.70 6.10
CA GLU A 43 -1.09 11.58 5.76
C GLU A 43 -0.45 12.17 7.02
N GLY A 44 0.88 12.24 7.05
CA GLY A 44 1.64 12.81 8.16
C GLY A 44 1.93 11.87 9.33
N GLU A 45 1.31 10.68 9.36
CA GLU A 45 1.58 9.66 10.37
C GLU A 45 2.82 8.82 10.03
N PRO A 46 3.48 8.19 11.02
CA PRO A 46 4.47 7.16 10.77
C PRO A 46 3.88 5.97 10.00
N GLY A 47 4.67 5.35 9.12
CA GLY A 47 4.22 4.22 8.30
C GLY A 47 5.01 2.95 8.58
N ASN A 48 4.37 1.98 9.24
CA ASN A 48 5.00 0.71 9.59
C ASN A 48 4.51 -0.48 8.75
N PHE A 49 3.51 -0.25 7.90
CA PHE A 49 2.84 -1.30 7.11
C PHE A 49 2.80 -0.96 5.62
N LEU A 50 2.99 -1.99 4.81
CA LEU A 50 2.75 -2.02 3.37
C LEU A 50 1.44 -2.76 3.13
N TYR A 51 0.66 -2.31 2.15
CA TYR A 51 -0.62 -2.93 1.81
C TYR A 51 -0.66 -3.37 0.36
N VAL A 52 -1.50 -4.37 0.09
CA VAL A 52 -1.94 -4.74 -1.26
C VAL A 52 -3.46 -4.71 -1.26
N LEU A 53 -4.04 -3.93 -2.17
CA LEU A 53 -5.49 -3.90 -2.35
C LEU A 53 -5.93 -5.20 -3.01
N SER A 54 -6.68 -6.03 -2.30
CA SER A 54 -7.17 -7.32 -2.83
C SER A 54 -8.43 -7.14 -3.65
N GLU A 55 -9.37 -6.32 -3.19
CA GLU A 55 -10.67 -6.06 -3.81
C GLU A 55 -11.12 -4.62 -3.51
N GLY A 56 -11.96 -4.05 -4.36
CA GLY A 56 -12.51 -2.70 -4.18
C GLY A 56 -11.70 -1.58 -4.87
N LEU A 57 -11.97 -0.36 -4.44
CA LEU A 57 -11.42 0.89 -4.95
C LEU A 57 -11.04 1.78 -3.76
N LEU A 58 -9.85 2.39 -3.81
CA LEU A 58 -9.38 3.32 -2.78
C LEU A 58 -9.07 4.67 -3.40
N GLU A 59 -9.44 5.75 -2.73
CA GLU A 59 -9.05 7.12 -3.07
C GLU A 59 -7.70 7.47 -2.42
N VAL A 60 -6.84 8.16 -3.17
CA VAL A 60 -5.57 8.71 -2.67
C VAL A 60 -5.68 10.22 -2.56
N ILE A 61 -5.48 10.76 -1.37
CA ILE A 61 -5.68 12.18 -1.06
C ILE A 61 -4.41 12.74 -0.45
N GLN A 62 -3.89 13.84 -0.99
CA GLN A 62 -2.73 14.54 -0.45
C GLN A 62 -3.06 16.02 -0.26
N ASN A 63 -2.76 16.57 0.92
CA ASN A 63 -3.06 17.95 1.27
C ASN A 63 -4.54 18.32 0.99
N GLY A 64 -5.46 17.37 1.26
CA GLY A 64 -6.90 17.54 1.04
C GLY A 64 -7.34 17.47 -0.43
N LYS A 65 -6.45 17.18 -1.38
CA LYS A 65 -6.77 17.05 -2.81
C LYS A 65 -6.76 15.59 -3.24
N LEU A 66 -7.79 15.17 -3.97
CA LEU A 66 -7.82 13.87 -4.63
C LEU A 66 -6.73 13.81 -5.70
N LEU A 67 -5.80 12.87 -5.56
CA LEU A 67 -4.75 12.60 -6.54
C LEU A 67 -5.17 11.55 -7.56
N GLY A 68 -6.04 10.63 -7.17
CA GLY A 68 -6.52 9.55 -8.01
C GLY A 68 -7.04 8.38 -7.19
N GLU A 69 -7.19 7.25 -7.86
CA GLU A 69 -7.78 6.03 -7.32
C GLU A 69 -6.83 4.84 -7.52
N MET A 70 -6.95 3.85 -6.64
CA MET A 70 -6.26 2.56 -6.75
C MET A 70 -7.28 1.43 -6.84
N HIS A 71 -6.99 0.45 -7.67
CA HIS A 71 -7.80 -0.76 -7.84
C HIS A 71 -7.10 -1.99 -7.30
N ALA A 72 -7.86 -3.08 -7.17
CA ALA A 72 -7.33 -4.40 -6.83
C ALA A 72 -6.04 -4.75 -7.61
N GLY A 73 -5.06 -5.31 -6.91
CA GLY A 73 -3.72 -5.59 -7.44
C GLY A 73 -2.72 -4.44 -7.31
N THR A 74 -3.07 -3.35 -6.61
CA THR A 74 -2.15 -2.24 -6.33
C THR A 74 -1.47 -2.43 -4.98
N ALA A 75 -0.13 -2.37 -4.95
CA ALA A 75 0.66 -2.26 -3.73
C ALA A 75 0.87 -0.78 -3.36
N PHE A 76 0.71 -0.43 -2.09
CA PHE A 76 0.81 0.96 -1.62
C PHE A 76 1.27 1.08 -0.17
N GLY A 77 1.79 2.26 0.18
CA GLY A 77 2.31 2.56 1.50
C GLY A 77 3.78 2.19 1.70
N GLU A 78 4.47 1.79 0.64
CA GLU A 78 5.89 1.44 0.61
C GLU A 78 6.81 2.62 0.91
N LEU A 79 6.45 3.83 0.49
CA LEU A 79 7.36 4.99 0.57
C LEU A 79 7.78 5.32 2.00
N ALA A 80 6.84 5.25 2.95
CA ALA A 80 7.12 5.53 4.35
C ALA A 80 8.12 4.54 4.96
N ILE A 81 8.09 3.28 4.51
CA ILE A 81 9.00 2.23 4.95
C ILE A 81 10.36 2.38 4.27
N LEU A 82 10.36 2.54 2.94
CA LEU A 82 11.59 2.56 2.14
C LEU A 82 12.43 3.81 2.38
N TYR A 83 11.79 4.95 2.62
CA TYR A 83 12.46 6.24 2.83
C TYR A 83 12.47 6.69 4.29
N ASN A 84 12.00 5.85 5.22
CA ASN A 84 11.88 6.17 6.65
C ASN A 84 11.26 7.55 6.89
N CYS A 85 10.12 7.79 6.24
CA CYS A 85 9.42 9.07 6.26
C CYS A 85 7.97 8.90 6.72
N LYS A 86 7.30 10.03 6.97
CA LYS A 86 5.86 10.03 7.25
C LYS A 86 5.07 9.67 5.98
N ARG A 87 3.86 9.17 6.16
CA ARG A 87 2.90 8.94 5.08
C ARG A 87 2.72 10.20 4.25
N THR A 88 2.92 10.09 2.95
CA THR A 88 2.89 11.22 2.01
C THR A 88 1.49 11.58 1.53
N ALA A 89 0.51 10.69 1.75
CA ALA A 89 -0.88 10.86 1.36
C ALA A 89 -1.76 10.03 2.29
N SER A 90 -3.03 10.41 2.39
CA SER A 90 -4.10 9.63 2.99
C SER A 90 -4.69 8.67 1.97
N VAL A 91 -5.13 7.50 2.43
CA VAL A 91 -5.82 6.49 1.62
C VAL A 91 -7.07 6.07 2.35
N LYS A 92 -8.23 6.10 1.67
CA LYS A 92 -9.51 5.63 2.21
C LYS A 92 -10.29 4.89 1.11
N GLY A 93 -11.17 4.00 1.52
CA GLY A 93 -12.11 3.28 0.65
C GLY A 93 -13.48 3.32 1.29
#